data_AF-A0A537JLR0-F1
#
_entry.id   AF-A0A537JLR0-F1
#
_cell.length_a   1.000
_cell.length_b   1.000
_cell.length_c   1.000
_cell.angle_alpha   90.00
_cell.angle_beta   90.00
_cell.angle_gamma   90.00
#
_symmetry.space_group_name_H-M   'P 1'
#
loop_
_entity.id
_entity.type
_entity.pdbx_description
1 polymer ?
#
loop_
_entity_poly.entity_id
_entity_poly.type
_entity_poly.pdbx_seq_one_letter_code
_entity_poly.pdbx_strand_id
1 'polypeptide(L)'
;MEAIKRVNRPYPVITQVENNTTLWIGHLASDPTDHFAGQTFTCPASGDLNNIQVYSAMVHSPGEVMLSLHAFEEQAKSWGPVLASATTVIEKNDEDTWIRFEMPPMPLHKNATYGFRLYTDHAMIALGEGAATGQTPFKGQEWHADSNNQTGQFYNYFSLAFKVEMCA
;
A
#
# COMPACT_ATOMS: atom_id res chain seq x y z
N MET A 1 1.49 32.61 33.56
CA MET A 1 0.63 31.96 32.54
C MET A 1 1.55 31.10 31.68
N GLU A 2 1.55 29.79 31.91
CA GLU A 2 2.33 28.86 31.09
C GLU A 2 1.66 28.71 29.72
N ALA A 3 2.45 28.88 28.66
CA ALA A 3 1.99 28.67 27.30
C ALA A 3 1.70 27.18 27.09
N ILE A 4 0.43 26.84 26.87
CA ILE A 4 0.03 25.49 26.45
C ILE A 4 0.71 25.22 25.10
N LYS A 5 1.77 24.40 25.12
CA LYS A 5 2.37 23.85 23.91
C LYS A 5 1.29 23.03 23.20
N ARG A 6 0.71 23.59 22.13
CA ARG A 6 -0.13 22.82 21.21
C ARG A 6 0.75 21.75 20.59
N VAL A 7 0.52 20.49 20.97
CA VAL A 7 1.10 19.35 20.27
C VAL A 7 0.39 19.30 18.92
N ASN A 8 1.04 19.84 17.88
CA ASN A 8 0.62 19.62 16.50
C ASN A 8 0.84 18.13 16.21
N ARG A 9 -0.22 17.34 16.35
CA ARG A 9 -0.22 15.97 15.85
C ARG A 9 -0.30 16.07 14.32
N PRO A 10 0.58 15.37 13.57
CA PRO A 10 0.42 15.29 12.13
C PRO A 10 -0.98 14.75 11.83
N TYR A 11 -1.73 15.46 11.00
CA TYR A 11 -3.02 15.01 10.51
C TYR A 11 -2.82 14.37 9.14
N PRO A 12 -3.48 13.24 8.85
CA PRO A 12 -3.38 12.63 7.55
C PRO A 12 -3.92 13.60 6.50
N VAL A 13 -3.05 14.01 5.57
CA VAL A 13 -3.44 14.87 4.44
C VAL A 13 -4.28 14.08 3.44
N ILE A 14 -4.23 12.74 3.48
CA ILE A 14 -4.92 11.83 2.55
C ILE A 14 -5.42 10.60 3.31
N THR A 15 -6.64 10.16 3.03
CA THR A 15 -7.22 8.94 3.61
C THR A 15 -8.25 8.37 2.62
N GLN A 16 -8.18 7.07 2.34
CA GLN A 16 -9.21 6.32 1.61
C GLN A 16 -9.85 5.32 2.59
N VAL A 17 -11.19 5.31 2.66
CA VAL A 17 -11.94 4.55 3.70
C VAL A 17 -12.93 3.54 3.08
N GLU A 18 -13.05 3.49 1.75
CA GLU A 18 -14.07 2.66 1.10
C GLU A 18 -13.48 1.32 0.65
N ASN A 19 -14.13 0.21 1.03
CA ASN A 19 -13.82 -1.17 0.66
C ASN A 19 -15.01 -1.74 -0.11
N ASN A 20 -14.79 -2.31 -1.30
CA ASN A 20 -15.82 -2.89 -2.17
C ASN A 20 -15.41 -4.25 -2.78
N THR A 21 -14.12 -4.59 -2.81
CA THR A 21 -13.59 -5.84 -3.43
C THR A 21 -12.35 -6.37 -2.70
N THR A 22 -11.77 -7.51 -3.10
CA THR A 22 -10.67 -8.18 -2.40
C THR A 22 -9.60 -8.74 -3.35
N LEU A 23 -8.35 -8.29 -3.17
CA LEU A 23 -7.17 -8.80 -3.87
C LEU A 23 -6.39 -9.76 -2.99
N TRP A 24 -6.04 -10.94 -3.48
CA TRP A 24 -5.21 -11.88 -2.73
C TRP A 24 -3.72 -11.63 -2.94
N ILE A 25 -2.95 -11.66 -1.86
CA ILE A 25 -1.48 -11.73 -1.87
C ILE A 25 -0.98 -12.98 -1.17
N GLY A 26 0.15 -13.48 -1.65
CA GLY A 26 0.89 -14.56 -1.05
C GLY A 26 0.74 -15.89 -1.77
N HIS A 27 1.01 -16.95 -1.04
CA HIS A 27 1.19 -18.29 -1.58
C HIS A 27 0.18 -19.25 -0.96
N LEU A 28 -0.56 -19.96 -1.79
CA LEU A 28 -1.39 -21.08 -1.35
C LEU A 28 -0.55 -22.36 -1.45
N ALA A 29 -0.42 -23.15 -0.38
CA ALA A 29 0.44 -24.35 -0.39
C ALA A 29 0.08 -25.40 -1.49
N SER A 30 -1.12 -25.30 -2.07
CA SER A 30 -1.59 -26.13 -3.19
C SER A 30 -1.45 -25.47 -4.57
N ASP A 31 -1.01 -24.21 -4.65
CA ASP A 31 -0.79 -23.45 -5.88
C ASP A 31 0.70 -23.05 -5.96
N PRO A 32 1.44 -23.43 -7.01
CA PRO A 32 2.83 -23.02 -7.17
C PRO A 32 3.00 -21.51 -7.48
N THR A 33 1.92 -20.77 -7.62
CA THR A 33 1.91 -19.38 -8.06
C THR A 33 1.88 -18.43 -6.87
N ASP A 34 2.89 -17.58 -6.77
CA ASP A 34 2.90 -16.48 -5.80
C ASP A 34 2.08 -15.32 -6.36
N HIS A 35 1.25 -14.70 -5.52
CA HIS A 35 0.47 -13.53 -5.87
C HIS A 35 1.05 -12.26 -5.22
N PHE A 36 1.29 -11.24 -6.04
CA PHE A 36 1.82 -9.95 -5.61
C PHE A 36 0.80 -8.86 -5.88
N ALA A 37 0.61 -7.98 -4.90
CA ALA A 37 -0.22 -6.79 -5.05
C ALA A 37 0.60 -5.53 -4.83
N GLY A 38 0.07 -4.43 -5.31
CA GLY A 38 0.64 -3.12 -5.08
C GLY A 38 -0.24 -2.03 -5.65
N GLN A 39 0.18 -0.81 -5.44
CA GLN A 39 -0.49 0.33 -6.01
C GLN A 39 0.48 1.47 -6.25
N THR A 40 0.29 2.14 -7.38
CA THR A 40 0.96 3.41 -7.67
C THR A 40 0.10 4.59 -7.21
N PHE A 41 0.74 5.70 -6.86
CA PHE A 41 0.08 6.93 -6.48
C PHE A 41 0.95 8.14 -6.81
N THR A 42 0.32 9.21 -7.29
CA THR A 42 0.95 10.52 -7.46
C THR A 42 0.81 11.32 -6.17
N CYS A 43 1.92 11.86 -5.67
CA CYS A 43 1.93 12.59 -4.41
C CYS A 43 1.34 14.01 -4.59
N PRO A 44 0.29 14.42 -3.86
CA PRO A 44 -0.35 15.72 -4.06
C PRO A 44 0.41 16.90 -3.42
N ALA A 45 1.33 16.60 -2.50
CA ALA A 45 2.15 17.56 -1.78
C ALA A 45 3.57 17.00 -1.56
N SER A 46 4.51 17.81 -1.09
CA SER A 46 5.80 17.30 -0.61
C SER A 46 5.73 17.08 0.90
N GLY A 47 6.43 16.08 1.42
CA GLY A 47 6.46 15.77 2.85
C GLY A 47 7.16 14.44 3.11
N ASP A 48 7.25 14.05 4.38
CA ASP A 48 7.88 12.80 4.79
C ASP A 48 6.82 11.71 4.97
N LEU A 49 6.95 10.64 4.20
CA LEU A 49 6.16 9.41 4.38
C LEU A 49 6.84 8.53 5.43
N ASN A 50 6.11 8.16 6.48
CA ASN A 50 6.62 7.30 7.55
C ASN A 50 5.85 5.97 7.70
N ASN A 51 4.71 5.81 7.02
CA ASN A 51 3.99 4.55 7.00
C ASN A 51 3.04 4.45 5.80
N ILE A 52 2.77 3.21 5.40
CA ILE A 52 1.61 2.88 4.56
C ILE A 52 0.74 1.91 5.35
N GLN A 53 -0.57 2.17 5.38
CA GLN A 53 -1.52 1.21 5.93
C GLN A 53 -2.30 0.54 4.80
N VAL A 54 -2.60 -0.74 4.94
CA VAL A 54 -3.45 -1.50 4.01
C VAL A 54 -4.55 -2.22 4.76
N TYR A 55 -5.71 -2.39 4.15
CA TYR A 55 -6.81 -3.10 4.79
C TYR A 55 -6.69 -4.61 4.59
N SER A 56 -6.70 -5.37 5.66
CA SER A 56 -6.80 -6.83 5.64
C SER A 56 -8.27 -7.22 5.68
N ALA A 57 -8.82 -7.68 4.55
CA ALA A 57 -10.20 -8.14 4.45
C ALA A 57 -10.38 -9.57 4.98
N MET A 58 -9.38 -10.44 4.76
CA MET A 58 -9.36 -11.80 5.28
C MET A 58 -7.93 -12.32 5.43
N VAL A 59 -7.65 -13.04 6.51
CA VAL A 59 -6.36 -13.70 6.73
C VAL A 59 -6.56 -15.21 6.61
N HIS A 60 -6.23 -15.80 5.45
CA HIS A 60 -6.35 -17.25 5.27
C HIS A 60 -5.18 -17.99 5.96
N SER A 61 -3.95 -17.54 5.68
CA SER A 61 -2.74 -18.03 6.34
C SER A 61 -1.96 -16.83 6.90
N PRO A 62 -1.78 -16.73 8.23
CA PRO A 62 -0.98 -15.66 8.84
C PRO A 62 0.50 -15.83 8.50
N GLY A 63 1.26 -14.76 8.60
CA GLY A 63 2.70 -14.79 8.37
C GLY A 63 3.31 -13.42 8.15
N GLU A 64 4.60 -13.44 7.82
CA GLU A 64 5.35 -12.23 7.55
C GLU A 64 4.99 -11.67 6.17
N VAL A 65 4.70 -10.36 6.11
CA VAL A 65 4.45 -9.62 4.88
C VAL A 65 5.41 -8.45 4.82
N MET A 66 6.04 -8.26 3.66
CA MET A 66 6.91 -7.13 3.36
C MET A 66 6.20 -6.15 2.43
N LEU A 67 6.28 -4.87 2.76
CA LEU A 67 5.94 -3.76 1.88
C LEU A 67 7.23 -3.08 1.39
N SER A 68 7.36 -2.88 0.08
CA SER A 68 8.43 -2.07 -0.51
C SER A 68 7.87 -0.88 -1.26
N LEU A 69 8.39 0.31 -0.98
CA LEU A 69 8.09 1.56 -1.69
C LEU A 69 9.13 1.78 -2.79
N HIS A 70 8.67 2.19 -3.97
CA HIS A 70 9.47 2.40 -5.17
C HIS A 70 9.20 3.76 -5.78
N ALA A 71 10.21 4.32 -6.45
CA ALA A 71 9.96 5.31 -7.50
C ALA A 71 9.19 4.65 -8.66
N PHE A 72 8.36 5.40 -9.37
CA PHE A 72 7.60 4.87 -10.50
C PHE A 72 7.54 5.84 -11.67
N GLU A 73 7.90 5.36 -12.86
CA GLU A 73 7.82 6.12 -14.11
C GLU A 73 6.50 5.78 -14.81
N GLU A 74 5.54 6.72 -14.77
CA GLU A 74 4.16 6.50 -15.20
C GLU A 74 4.05 6.25 -16.72
N GLN A 75 4.80 7.01 -17.51
CA GLN A 75 4.76 6.95 -18.97
C GLN A 75 5.31 5.61 -19.49
N ALA A 76 6.37 5.11 -18.85
CA ALA A 76 6.99 3.84 -19.19
C ALA A 76 6.32 2.64 -18.48
N LYS A 77 5.43 2.91 -17.51
CA LYS A 77 4.86 1.91 -16.59
C LYS A 77 5.93 1.02 -15.95
N SER A 78 7.03 1.65 -15.54
CA SER A 78 8.21 0.94 -15.05
C SER A 78 8.50 1.28 -13.60
N TRP A 79 8.77 0.23 -12.84
CA TRP A 79 9.20 0.32 -11.46
C TRP A 79 10.66 0.78 -11.39
N GLY A 80 10.90 1.82 -10.59
CA GLY A 80 12.22 2.30 -10.25
C GLY A 80 12.82 1.58 -9.02
N PRO A 81 13.92 2.11 -8.48
CA PRO A 81 14.57 1.53 -7.31
C PRO A 81 13.64 1.53 -6.09
N VAL A 82 13.89 0.57 -5.19
CA VAL A 82 13.30 0.57 -3.84
C VAL A 82 13.83 1.79 -3.10
N LEU A 83 12.92 2.59 -2.55
CA LEU A 83 13.21 3.77 -1.73
C LEU A 83 13.19 3.42 -0.25
N ALA A 84 12.18 2.66 0.19
CA ALA A 84 12.01 2.19 1.56
C ALA A 84 11.33 0.82 1.58
N SER A 85 11.46 0.10 2.68
CA SER A 85 10.69 -1.12 2.92
C SER A 85 10.36 -1.24 4.41
N ALA A 86 9.33 -2.03 4.69
CA ALA A 86 8.92 -2.41 6.03
C ALA A 86 8.36 -3.82 6.01
N THR A 87 8.52 -4.52 7.12
CA THR A 87 8.04 -5.87 7.30
C THR A 87 7.19 -5.92 8.55
N THR A 88 6.06 -6.63 8.49
CA THR A 88 5.20 -6.88 9.64
C THR A 88 4.70 -8.31 9.62
N VAL A 89 4.35 -8.83 10.79
CA VAL A 89 3.67 -10.12 10.91
C VAL A 89 2.17 -9.84 10.95
N ILE A 90 1.42 -10.47 10.04
CA ILE A 90 -0.05 -10.43 10.03
C ILE A 90 -0.56 -11.71 10.68
N GLU A 91 -1.33 -11.57 11.75
CA GLU A 91 -1.91 -12.66 12.51
C GLU A 91 -3.37 -12.94 12.09
N LYS A 92 -3.92 -14.10 12.48
CA LYS A 92 -5.28 -14.49 12.07
C LYS A 92 -6.37 -13.55 12.61
N ASN A 93 -6.12 -12.88 13.73
CA ASN A 93 -6.99 -11.87 14.34
C ASN A 93 -6.87 -10.48 13.71
N ASP A 94 -5.97 -10.28 12.75
CA ASP A 94 -5.85 -9.04 11.98
C ASP A 94 -6.81 -8.98 10.79
N GLU A 95 -7.78 -9.89 10.72
CA GLU A 95 -8.88 -9.87 9.76
C GLU A 95 -9.82 -8.70 10.05
N ASP A 96 -10.26 -8.01 8.99
CA ASP A 96 -11.11 -6.82 9.04
C ASP A 96 -10.45 -5.61 9.73
N THR A 97 -9.13 -5.46 9.57
CA THR A 97 -8.34 -4.39 10.23
C THR A 97 -7.38 -3.65 9.31
N TRP A 98 -6.96 -2.46 9.73
CA TRP A 98 -5.92 -1.67 9.05
C TRP A 98 -4.53 -2.08 9.55
N ILE A 99 -3.71 -2.63 8.66
CA ILE A 99 -2.35 -3.08 8.94
C ILE A 99 -1.38 -1.96 8.60
N ARG A 100 -0.57 -1.54 9.58
CA ARG A 100 0.40 -0.45 9.42
C ARG A 100 1.80 -1.00 9.15
N PHE A 101 2.40 -0.54 8.06
CA PHE A 101 3.81 -0.79 7.71
C PHE A 101 4.63 0.45 8.05
N GLU A 102 5.34 0.41 9.18
CA GLU A 102 6.18 1.51 9.63
C GLU A 102 7.53 1.52 8.91
N MET A 103 7.87 2.63 8.27
CA MET A 103 9.09 2.80 7.47
C MET A 103 9.94 3.95 8.02
N PRO A 104 11.26 3.95 7.78
CA PRO A 104 12.06 5.16 7.97
C PRO A 104 11.45 6.35 7.20
N PRO A 105 11.44 7.57 7.76
CA PRO A 105 10.92 8.74 7.07
C PRO A 105 11.53 8.89 5.67
N MET A 106 10.67 8.92 4.65
CA MET A 106 11.06 9.00 3.26
C MET A 106 10.48 10.26 2.62
N PRO A 107 11.32 11.22 2.19
CA PRO A 107 10.83 12.44 1.55
C PRO A 107 10.19 12.13 0.20
N LEU A 108 8.93 12.51 0.06
CA LEU A 108 8.19 12.47 -1.19
C LEU A 108 8.03 13.87 -1.77
N HIS A 109 8.03 13.96 -3.10
CA HIS A 109 7.91 15.21 -3.82
C HIS A 109 6.53 15.35 -4.45
N LYS A 110 5.97 16.57 -4.34
CA LYS A 110 4.73 16.93 -5.03
C LYS A 110 4.80 16.60 -6.52
N ASN A 111 3.74 16.01 -7.04
CA ASN A 111 3.55 15.57 -8.42
C ASN A 111 4.47 14.44 -8.90
N ALA A 112 5.33 13.87 -8.05
CA ALA A 112 6.05 12.64 -8.38
C ALA A 112 5.14 11.42 -8.17
N THR A 113 5.34 10.40 -8.99
CA THR A 113 4.61 9.13 -8.89
C THR A 113 5.49 8.08 -8.23
N TYR A 114 4.90 7.39 -7.28
CA TYR A 114 5.51 6.31 -6.51
C TYR A 114 4.63 5.07 -6.63
N GLY A 115 5.13 3.93 -6.19
CA GLY A 115 4.28 2.78 -5.95
C GLY A 115 4.80 1.94 -4.82
N PHE A 116 3.91 1.20 -4.18
CA PHE A 116 4.29 0.18 -3.21
C PHE A 116 3.92 -1.20 -3.73
N ARG A 117 4.67 -2.21 -3.28
CA ARG A 117 4.41 -3.63 -3.52
C ARG A 117 4.33 -4.36 -2.20
N LEU A 118 3.49 -5.38 -2.15
CA LEU A 118 3.34 -6.31 -1.04
C LEU A 118 3.81 -7.69 -1.47
N TYR A 119 4.58 -8.33 -0.59
CA TYR A 119 5.21 -9.62 -0.82
C TYR A 119 5.12 -10.49 0.43
N THR A 120 4.93 -11.79 0.25
CA THR A 120 5.05 -12.79 1.32
C THR A 120 5.36 -14.16 0.71
N ASP A 121 6.22 -14.92 1.38
CA ASP A 121 6.59 -16.29 0.99
C ASP A 121 5.63 -17.35 1.54
N HIS A 122 4.96 -17.06 2.67
CA HIS A 122 4.32 -18.07 3.51
C HIS A 122 2.93 -17.66 4.04
N ALA A 123 2.51 -16.41 3.83
CA ALA A 123 1.17 -15.94 4.19
C ALA A 123 0.23 -15.99 2.99
N MET A 124 -1.07 -15.91 3.26
CA MET A 124 -2.13 -15.76 2.25
C MET A 124 -3.18 -14.80 2.81
N ILE A 125 -3.13 -13.56 2.32
CA ILE A 125 -3.89 -12.43 2.86
C ILE A 125 -4.73 -11.83 1.74
N ALA A 126 -6.02 -11.64 2.02
CA ALA A 126 -6.95 -10.94 1.17
C ALA A 126 -6.96 -9.47 1.59
N LEU A 127 -6.52 -8.58 0.71
CA LEU A 127 -6.48 -7.14 0.91
C LEU A 127 -7.80 -6.52 0.45
N GLY A 128 -8.33 -5.59 1.23
CA GLY A 128 -9.47 -4.78 0.81
C GLY A 128 -9.10 -3.87 -0.35
N GLU A 129 -9.98 -3.80 -1.35
CA GLU A 129 -9.91 -2.85 -2.45
C GLU A 129 -11.05 -1.84 -2.31
N GLY A 130 -10.76 -0.56 -2.51
CA GLY A 130 -11.76 0.48 -2.68
C GLY A 130 -12.16 0.67 -4.13
N ALA A 131 -13.45 0.45 -4.44
CA ALA A 131 -14.03 0.86 -5.71
C ALA A 131 -14.65 2.24 -5.54
N ALA A 132 -14.11 3.26 -6.23
CA ALA A 132 -14.68 4.60 -6.22
C ALA A 132 -15.37 4.89 -7.55
N THR A 133 -16.65 5.29 -7.53
CA THR A 133 -17.33 5.83 -8.71
C THR A 133 -16.85 7.26 -8.97
N GLY A 134 -15.78 7.41 -9.74
CA GLY A 134 -15.44 8.68 -10.43
C GLY A 134 -14.60 9.71 -9.66
N GLN A 135 -14.26 9.48 -8.39
CA GLN A 135 -13.29 10.32 -7.65
C GLN A 135 -12.38 9.44 -6.79
N THR A 136 -11.29 8.95 -7.37
CA THR A 136 -10.20 8.36 -6.59
C THR A 136 -9.41 9.49 -5.94
N PRO A 137 -9.11 9.44 -4.63
CA PRO A 137 -8.29 10.47 -3.98
C PRO A 137 -6.86 10.51 -4.53
N PHE A 138 -6.42 9.43 -5.18
CA PHE A 138 -5.13 9.31 -5.86
C PHE A 138 -5.31 9.24 -7.38
N LYS A 139 -4.41 9.88 -8.13
CA LYS A 139 -4.08 9.42 -9.49
C LYS A 139 -3.06 8.29 -9.34
N GLY A 140 -3.38 7.13 -9.85
CA GLY A 140 -2.61 5.92 -9.60
C GLY A 140 -3.29 4.70 -10.17
N GLN A 141 -2.57 3.60 -10.24
CA GLN A 141 -3.06 2.34 -10.78
C GLN A 141 -2.79 1.24 -9.76
N GLU A 142 -3.79 0.40 -9.52
CA GLU A 142 -3.56 -0.89 -8.88
C GLU A 142 -2.60 -1.71 -9.74
N TRP A 143 -1.74 -2.49 -9.09
CA TRP A 143 -0.84 -3.42 -9.74
C TRP A 143 -1.00 -4.81 -9.14
N HIS A 144 -1.17 -5.80 -10.01
CA HIS A 144 -1.14 -7.21 -9.64
C HIS A 144 -0.14 -7.94 -10.54
N ALA A 145 0.63 -8.84 -9.94
CA ALA A 145 1.58 -9.70 -10.63
C ALA A 145 1.57 -11.07 -9.99
N ASP A 146 2.18 -12.03 -10.69
CA ASP A 146 2.38 -13.36 -10.17
C ASP A 146 3.78 -13.87 -10.51
N SER A 147 4.16 -15.03 -9.96
CA SER A 147 5.47 -15.63 -10.21
C SER A 147 5.74 -15.93 -11.70
N ASN A 148 4.71 -16.07 -12.53
CA ASN A 148 4.82 -16.28 -13.98
C ASN A 148 4.88 -14.96 -14.77
N ASN A 149 4.38 -13.86 -14.22
CA ASN A 149 4.38 -12.52 -14.81
C ASN A 149 4.71 -11.43 -13.78
N GLN A 150 6.01 -11.27 -13.51
CA GLN A 150 6.50 -10.26 -12.57
C GLN A 150 6.40 -8.81 -13.08
N THR A 151 6.18 -8.61 -14.39
CA THR A 151 5.86 -7.28 -14.92
C THR A 151 4.48 -6.82 -14.43
N GLY A 152 3.56 -7.76 -14.28
CA GLY A 152 2.20 -7.54 -13.79
C GLY A 152 1.32 -6.74 -14.75
N GLN A 153 0.16 -6.34 -14.24
CA GLN A 153 -0.83 -5.54 -14.96
C GLN A 153 -1.28 -4.36 -14.11
N PHE A 154 -1.67 -3.26 -14.77
CA PHE A 154 -2.06 -2.02 -14.12
C PHE A 154 -3.52 -1.67 -14.42
N TYR A 155 -4.31 -1.38 -13.37
CA TYR A 155 -5.75 -1.15 -13.47
C TYR A 155 -6.15 0.21 -12.88
N ASN A 156 -7.14 0.87 -13.50
CA ASN A 156 -7.61 2.21 -13.13
C ASN A 156 -8.97 2.23 -12.41
N TYR A 157 -9.67 1.09 -12.37
CA TYR A 157 -11.04 1.01 -11.84
C TYR A 157 -11.07 0.52 -10.39
N PHE A 158 -9.93 0.04 -9.90
CA PHE A 158 -9.75 -0.57 -8.61
C PHE A 158 -8.51 0.06 -7.95
N SER A 159 -8.55 0.18 -6.64
CA SER A 159 -7.46 0.68 -5.83
C SER A 159 -7.43 -0.18 -4.59
N LEU A 160 -6.24 -0.59 -4.13
CA LEU A 160 -6.13 -1.12 -2.78
C LEU A 160 -6.69 -0.07 -1.80
N ALA A 161 -7.30 -0.51 -0.72
CA ALA A 161 -7.64 0.38 0.37
C ALA A 161 -6.37 0.62 1.18
N PHE A 162 -5.70 1.75 0.92
CA PHE A 162 -4.47 2.13 1.61
C PHE A 162 -4.55 3.54 2.19
N LYS A 163 -3.81 3.77 3.29
CA LYS A 163 -3.58 5.10 3.86
C LYS A 163 -2.10 5.44 3.76
N VAL A 164 -1.83 6.67 3.32
CA VAL A 164 -0.49 7.27 3.27
C VAL A 164 -0.53 8.47 4.20
N GLU A 165 0.22 8.43 5.28
CA GLU A 165 0.33 9.57 6.19
C GLU A 165 1.65 10.27 5.88
N MET A 166 1.54 11.47 5.29
CA MET A 166 2.68 12.37 5.15
C MET A 166 2.66 13.41 6.25
N CYS A 167 3.81 13.60 6.89
CA CYS A 167 4.04 14.67 7.84
C CYS A 167 4.69 15.87 7.13
N ALA A 168 4.25 17.09 7.47
CA ALA A 168 4.79 18.37 7.00
C ALA A 168 5.52 19.11 8.13
#